data_AF-A0A5Q4ETL8-F1
#
_entry.id   AF-A0A5Q4ETL8-F1
#
_cell.length_a   1.000
_cell.length_b   1.000
_cell.length_c   1.000
_cell.angle_alpha   90.00
_cell.angle_beta   90.00
_cell.angle_gamma   90.00
#
_symmetry.space_group_name_H-M   'P 1'
#
loop_
_entity.id
_entity.type
_entity.pdbx_description
1 polymer ?
#
loop_
_entity_poly.entity_id
_entity_poly.type
_entity_poly.pdbx_seq_one_letter_code
_entity_poly.pdbx_strand_id
1 'polypeptide(L)'
;MSSEIIQLRAKDDSEPRHVIWLRTLRKTGQIVYVGHYGLCDTPEGVRCCKVVFPLPCGNATVILEPVVHEDGSLELRSCGERFGDPGFYFLLRDRKGRHWTRYIRSMRESIRVYEDEDGDLRTDHVLTLWRRRVFTLHYRIRPAAERVERQGERQTPHPGTRSGLQSTA
;
A
#
# COMPACT_ATOMS: atom_id res chain seq x y z
N MET A 1 1.77 16.69 -1.27
CA MET A 1 0.79 15.57 -1.24
C MET A 1 0.44 15.25 0.21
N SER A 2 -0.79 14.86 0.51
CA SER A 2 -1.19 14.25 1.78
C SER A 2 -1.29 12.73 1.62
N SER A 3 -1.23 12.02 2.74
CA SER A 3 -1.35 10.57 2.80
C SER A 3 -2.11 10.21 4.07
N GLU A 4 -3.23 9.53 3.91
CA GLU A 4 -4.14 9.22 5.01
C GLU A 4 -4.52 7.74 4.97
N ILE A 5 -4.62 7.14 6.15
CA ILE A 5 -5.11 5.78 6.35
C ILE A 5 -6.45 5.90 7.07
N ILE A 6 -7.52 5.53 6.38
CA ILE A 6 -8.89 5.53 6.92
C ILE A 6 -9.25 4.09 7.26
N GLN A 7 -9.71 3.84 8.48
CA GLN A 7 -10.09 2.50 8.93
C GLN A 7 -11.60 2.43 9.10
N LEU A 8 -12.24 1.51 8.39
CA LEU A 8 -13.67 1.23 8.53
C LEU A 8 -13.83 0.00 9.43
N ARG A 9 -14.44 0.23 10.59
CA ARG A 9 -14.69 -0.77 11.64
C ARG A 9 -16.17 -1.10 11.66
N ALA A 10 -16.51 -2.34 12.02
CA ALA A 10 -17.91 -2.64 12.32
C ALA A 10 -18.28 -1.97 13.64
N LYS A 11 -19.57 -1.70 13.85
CA LYS A 11 -20.05 -1.03 15.07
C LYS A 11 -19.67 -1.80 16.34
N ASP A 12 -19.62 -3.12 16.25
CA ASP A 12 -19.41 -4.02 17.39
C ASP A 12 -18.05 -4.74 17.33
N ASP A 13 -17.20 -4.41 16.35
CA ASP A 13 -15.92 -5.07 16.13
C ASP A 13 -14.77 -4.07 16.33
N SER A 14 -13.83 -4.46 17.19
CA SER A 14 -12.64 -3.66 17.44
C SER A 14 -11.64 -3.74 16.28
N GLU A 15 -11.74 -4.71 15.38
CA GLU A 15 -10.84 -4.86 14.23
C GLU A 15 -11.38 -4.15 12.97
N PRO A 16 -10.50 -3.50 12.18
CA PRO A 16 -10.91 -2.84 10.95
C PRO A 16 -11.27 -3.88 9.89
N ARG A 17 -12.51 -3.86 9.41
CA ARG A 17 -12.95 -4.70 8.29
C ARG A 17 -12.36 -4.25 6.96
N HIS A 18 -12.12 -2.94 6.84
CA HIS A 18 -11.50 -2.35 5.67
C HIS A 18 -10.53 -1.25 6.06
N VAL A 19 -9.46 -1.12 5.29
CA VAL A 19 -8.49 -0.02 5.42
C VAL A 19 -8.38 0.66 4.06
N ILE A 20 -8.42 1.99 4.03
CA ILE A 20 -8.34 2.78 2.81
C ILE A 20 -7.11 3.66 2.90
N TRP A 21 -6.24 3.56 1.90
CA TRP A 21 -5.12 4.46 1.74
C TRP A 21 -5.44 5.52 0.69
N LEU A 22 -5.55 6.77 1.15
CA LEU A 22 -5.91 7.92 0.33
C LEU A 22 -4.70 8.84 0.14
N ARG A 23 -4.44 9.25 -1.10
CA ARG A 23 -3.42 10.28 -1.43
C ARG A 23 -4.06 11.43 -2.19
N THR A 24 -3.80 12.65 -1.71
CA THR A 24 -4.39 13.87 -2.27
C THR A 24 -3.31 14.91 -2.59
N LEU A 25 -3.41 15.53 -3.76
CA LEU A 25 -2.60 16.68 -4.14
C LEU A 25 -3.03 17.89 -3.29
N ARG A 26 -2.19 18.29 -2.34
CA ARG A 26 -2.49 19.39 -1.40
C ARG A 26 -2.87 20.71 -2.09
N LYS A 27 -2.25 21.02 -3.24
CA LYS A 27 -2.50 22.27 -3.97
C LYS A 27 -3.90 22.32 -4.60
N THR A 28 -4.41 21.19 -5.08
CA THR A 28 -5.65 21.15 -5.87
C THR A 28 -6.80 20.45 -5.15
N GLY A 29 -6.52 19.74 -4.05
CA GLY A 29 -7.49 18.85 -3.41
C GLY A 29 -7.79 17.58 -4.21
N GLN A 30 -7.14 17.38 -5.36
CA GLN A 30 -7.41 16.22 -6.22
C GLN A 30 -6.87 14.93 -5.60
N ILE A 31 -7.73 13.91 -5.52
CA ILE A 31 -7.34 12.56 -5.13
C ILE A 31 -6.61 11.90 -6.30
N VAL A 32 -5.38 11.44 -6.05
CA VAL A 32 -4.52 10.81 -7.07
C VAL A 32 -4.33 9.32 -6.85
N TYR A 33 -4.67 8.81 -5.67
CA TYR A 33 -4.58 7.40 -5.37
C TYR A 33 -5.57 7.02 -4.27
N VAL A 34 -6.24 5.88 -4.48
CA VAL A 34 -7.07 5.20 -3.50
C VAL A 34 -6.75 3.71 -3.57
N GLY A 35 -6.26 3.14 -2.47
CA GLY A 35 -6.14 1.70 -2.29
C GLY A 35 -7.09 1.24 -1.20
N HIS A 36 -8.04 0.36 -1.51
CA HIS A 36 -8.95 -0.24 -0.53
C HIS A 36 -8.48 -1.65 -0.19
N TYR A 37 -8.07 -1.85 1.05
CA TYR A 37 -7.55 -3.08 1.60
C TYR A 37 -8.62 -3.80 2.42
N GLY A 38 -8.68 -5.11 2.28
CA GLY A 38 -9.51 -6.00 3.08
C GLY A 38 -9.03 -7.44 2.95
N LEU A 39 -9.84 -8.36 3.47
CA LEU A 39 -9.59 -9.79 3.37
C LEU A 39 -10.61 -10.44 2.44
N CYS A 40 -10.20 -11.49 1.74
CA CYS A 40 -11.11 -12.36 0.98
C CYS A 40 -10.62 -13.79 0.98
N ASP A 41 -11.50 -14.72 0.69
CA ASP A 41 -11.17 -16.13 0.56
C ASP A 41 -11.20 -16.52 -0.92
N THR A 42 -10.20 -17.27 -1.38
CA THR A 42 -10.21 -17.85 -2.73
C THR A 42 -11.25 -18.97 -2.81
N PRO A 43 -11.66 -19.42 -4.01
CA PRO A 43 -12.54 -20.59 -4.15
C PRO A 43 -11.99 -21.87 -3.50
N GLU A 44 -10.67 -21.96 -3.34
CA GLU A 44 -9.98 -23.07 -2.68
C GLU A 44 -9.87 -22.89 -1.16
N GLY A 45 -10.44 -21.82 -0.60
CA GLY A 45 -10.49 -21.55 0.84
C GLY A 45 -9.24 -20.85 1.40
N VAL A 46 -8.37 -20.29 0.55
CA VAL A 46 -7.17 -19.57 0.99
C VAL A 46 -7.53 -18.13 1.36
N ARG A 47 -7.29 -17.77 2.62
CA ARG A 47 -7.47 -16.40 3.12
C ARG A 47 -6.37 -15.48 2.58
N CYS A 48 -6.76 -14.46 1.83
CA CYS A 48 -5.86 -13.53 1.15
C CYS A 48 -6.08 -12.08 1.57
N CYS A 49 -5.05 -11.25 1.42
CA CYS A 49 -5.20 -9.81 1.41
C CYS A 49 -5.71 -9.35 0.03
N LYS A 50 -6.75 -8.52 0.02
CA LYS A 50 -7.35 -7.97 -1.20
C LYS A 50 -7.13 -6.47 -1.24
N VAL A 51 -6.58 -5.99 -2.35
CA VAL A 51 -6.38 -4.55 -2.63
C VAL A 51 -7.21 -4.17 -3.84
N VAL A 52 -8.06 -3.15 -3.71
CA VAL A 52 -8.94 -2.66 -4.78
C VAL A 52 -8.58 -1.23 -5.12
N PHE A 53 -8.36 -0.97 -6.40
CA PHE A 53 -8.10 0.33 -6.99
C PHE A 53 -9.32 0.76 -7.82
N PRO A 54 -10.11 1.74 -7.35
CA PRO A 54 -11.28 2.22 -8.08
C PRO A 54 -10.90 2.80 -9.45
N LEU A 55 -11.70 2.47 -10.47
CA LEU A 55 -11.62 3.01 -11.83
C LEU A 55 -13.01 3.54 -12.24
N PRO A 56 -13.12 4.50 -13.17
CA PRO A 56 -14.42 5.09 -13.55
C PRO A 56 -15.51 4.08 -13.94
N CYS A 57 -15.15 2.91 -14.46
CA CYS A 57 -16.08 1.87 -14.87
C CYS A 57 -15.81 0.52 -14.20
N GLY A 58 -15.21 0.50 -13.00
CA GLY A 58 -14.91 -0.74 -12.30
C GLY A 58 -13.75 -0.61 -11.32
N ASN A 59 -12.87 -1.61 -11.29
CA ASN A 59 -11.65 -1.58 -10.50
C ASN A 59 -10.57 -2.51 -11.07
N ALA A 60 -9.34 -2.20 -10.71
CA ALA A 60 -8.28 -3.20 -10.65
C ALA A 60 -8.27 -3.80 -9.23
N THR A 61 -8.17 -5.11 -9.12
CA THR A 61 -8.10 -5.82 -7.85
C THR A 61 -6.86 -6.71 -7.83
N VAL A 62 -6.08 -6.62 -6.77
CA VAL A 62 -4.96 -7.51 -6.49
C VAL A 62 -5.34 -8.39 -5.32
N ILE A 63 -5.21 -9.70 -5.49
CA ILE A 63 -5.36 -10.69 -4.42
C ILE A 63 -3.95 -11.21 -4.10
N LEU A 64 -3.56 -11.06 -2.85
CA LEU A 64 -2.24 -11.35 -2.30
C LEU A 64 -2.37 -12.51 -1.29
N GLU A 65 -1.78 -13.64 -1.64
CA GLU A 65 -1.63 -14.79 -0.74
C GLU A 65 -0.51 -14.50 0.27
N PRO A 66 -0.77 -14.65 1.59
CA PRO A 66 0.28 -14.60 2.59
C PRO A 66 1.04 -15.93 2.66
N VAL A 67 2.37 -15.87 2.62
CA VAL A 67 3.27 -17.02 2.76
C VAL A 67 4.33 -16.69 3.81
N VAL A 68 4.48 -17.55 4.80
CA VAL A 68 5.57 -17.47 5.78
C VAL A 68 6.68 -18.42 5.35
N HIS A 69 7.89 -17.89 5.20
CA HIS A 69 9.08 -18.65 4.79
C HIS A 69 9.80 -19.25 6.01
N GLU A 70 10.71 -20.20 5.78
CA GLU A 70 11.48 -20.88 6.84
C GLU A 70 12.31 -19.93 7.69
N ASP A 71 12.76 -18.81 7.12
CA ASP A 71 13.51 -17.76 7.81
C ASP A 71 12.61 -16.77 8.61
N GLY A 72 11.31 -17.04 8.68
CA GLY A 72 10.33 -16.19 9.36
C GLY A 72 9.87 -14.98 8.56
N SER A 73 10.40 -14.75 7.34
CA SER A 73 9.93 -13.66 6.48
C SER A 73 8.50 -13.90 5.99
N LEU A 74 7.75 -12.81 5.84
CA LEU A 74 6.39 -12.82 5.29
C LEU A 74 6.40 -12.34 3.85
N GLU A 75 5.89 -13.13 2.93
CA GLU A 75 5.64 -12.72 1.55
C GLU A 75 4.14 -12.57 1.28
N LEU A 76 3.74 -11.44 0.71
CA LEU A 76 2.45 -11.26 0.07
C LEU A 76 2.63 -11.41 -1.44
N ARG A 77 2.14 -12.52 -2.01
CA ARG A 77 2.35 -12.83 -3.43
C ARG A 77 1.07 -12.87 -4.23
N SER A 78 1.13 -12.32 -5.43
CA SER A 78 0.07 -12.28 -6.44
C SER A 78 0.60 -12.96 -7.70
N CYS A 79 0.65 -14.29 -7.71
CA CYS A 79 1.38 -15.07 -8.71
C CYS A 79 0.67 -16.32 -9.22
N GLY A 80 -0.66 -16.38 -9.12
CA GLY A 80 -1.47 -17.49 -9.63
C GLY A 80 -1.33 -17.73 -11.14
N GLU A 81 -2.00 -18.78 -11.61
CA GLU A 81 -1.95 -19.21 -13.00
C GLU A 81 -3.30 -19.07 -13.71
N ARG A 82 -4.42 -19.11 -12.97
CA ARG A 82 -5.77 -19.10 -13.52
C ARG A 82 -6.72 -18.18 -12.75
N PHE A 83 -7.89 -17.96 -13.34
CA PHE A 83 -8.99 -17.28 -12.68
C PHE A 83 -9.41 -18.04 -11.40
N GLY A 84 -9.58 -17.32 -10.30
CA GLY A 84 -9.83 -17.88 -8.97
C GLY A 84 -8.60 -17.86 -8.07
N ASP A 85 -7.39 -17.88 -8.65
CA ASP A 85 -6.14 -17.85 -7.90
C ASP A 85 -5.83 -16.44 -7.35
N PRO A 86 -4.98 -16.32 -6.32
CA PRO A 86 -4.33 -15.06 -5.98
C PRO A 86 -3.63 -14.45 -7.20
N GLY A 87 -3.90 -13.17 -7.48
CA GLY A 87 -3.40 -12.54 -8.69
C GLY A 87 -4.07 -11.20 -9.00
N PHE A 88 -3.81 -10.68 -10.20
CA PHE A 88 -4.34 -9.41 -10.67
C PHE A 88 -5.61 -9.60 -11.51
N TYR A 89 -6.63 -8.82 -11.20
CA TYR A 89 -7.94 -8.85 -11.84
C TYR A 89 -8.39 -7.46 -12.26
N PHE A 90 -9.08 -7.39 -13.40
CA PHE A 90 -9.97 -6.28 -13.69
C PHE A 90 -11.41 -6.73 -13.51
N LEU A 91 -12.18 -6.00 -12.71
CA LEU A 91 -13.64 -6.05 -12.73
C LEU A 91 -14.12 -4.77 -13.40
N LEU A 92 -14.82 -4.89 -14.51
CA LEU A 92 -15.23 -3.74 -15.31
C LEU A 92 -16.75 -3.79 -15.55
N ARG A 93 -17.32 -2.67 -15.97
CA ARG A 93 -18.69 -2.55 -16.43
C ARG A 93 -18.68 -2.00 -17.84
N ASP A 94 -19.32 -2.71 -18.77
CA ASP A 94 -19.42 -2.26 -20.17
C ASP A 94 -20.49 -1.17 -20.35
N ARG A 95 -20.58 -0.60 -21.56
CA ARG A 95 -21.55 0.46 -21.90
C ARG A 95 -23.01 0.01 -21.81
N LYS A 96 -23.27 -1.30 -21.83
CA LYS A 96 -24.61 -1.90 -21.67
C LYS A 96 -24.92 -2.23 -20.21
N GLY A 97 -24.04 -1.88 -19.27
CA GLY A 97 -24.19 -2.14 -17.85
C GLY A 97 -23.80 -3.56 -17.42
N ARG A 98 -23.24 -4.39 -18.31
CA ARG A 98 -22.84 -5.76 -17.97
C ARG A 98 -21.49 -5.77 -17.26
N HIS A 99 -21.34 -6.64 -16.28
CA HIS A 99 -20.09 -6.86 -15.57
C HIS A 99 -19.26 -7.96 -16.23
N TRP A 100 -17.97 -7.72 -16.31
CA TRP A 100 -16.97 -8.66 -16.82
C TRP A 100 -15.75 -8.64 -15.92
N THR A 101 -15.21 -9.83 -15.67
CA THR A 101 -13.97 -9.99 -14.90
C THR A 101 -12.92 -10.60 -15.78
N ARG A 102 -11.68 -10.10 -15.69
CA ARG A 102 -10.54 -10.65 -16.41
C ARG A 102 -9.36 -10.84 -15.47
N TYR A 103 -8.85 -12.07 -15.44
CA TYR A 103 -7.59 -12.40 -14.79
C TYR A 103 -6.40 -12.03 -15.69
N ILE A 104 -5.38 -11.39 -15.12
CA ILE A 104 -4.19 -10.91 -15.83
C ILE A 104 -2.95 -11.70 -15.39
N ARG A 105 -2.81 -12.91 -15.90
CA ARG A 105 -1.71 -13.85 -15.58
C ARG A 105 -0.30 -13.28 -15.78
N SER A 106 -0.14 -12.33 -16.69
CA SER A 106 1.15 -11.72 -17.01
C SER A 106 1.63 -10.74 -15.94
N MET A 107 0.74 -10.22 -15.09
CA MET A 107 1.06 -9.26 -14.04
C MET A 107 1.23 -10.02 -12.73
N ARG A 108 2.44 -10.00 -12.17
CA ARG A 108 2.76 -10.69 -10.92
C ARG A 108 3.43 -9.75 -9.95
N GLU A 109 3.06 -9.88 -8.69
CA GLU A 109 3.55 -9.04 -7.61
C GLU A 109 4.03 -9.92 -6.45
N SER A 110 5.11 -9.51 -5.80
CA SER A 110 5.61 -10.11 -4.56
C SER A 110 6.08 -8.98 -3.65
N ILE A 111 5.65 -9.02 -2.39
CA ILE A 111 6.06 -8.09 -1.33
C ILE A 111 6.59 -8.94 -0.20
N ARG A 112 7.92 -9.08 -0.12
CA ARG A 112 8.58 -9.84 0.95
C ARG A 112 9.05 -8.91 2.05
N VAL A 113 8.54 -9.10 3.26
CA VAL A 113 8.92 -8.40 4.48
C VAL A 113 9.80 -9.31 5.33
N TYR A 114 10.96 -8.82 5.73
CA TYR A 114 11.94 -9.57 6.51
C TYR A 114 12.66 -8.64 7.49
N GLU A 115 13.23 -9.19 8.54
CA GLU A 115 14.11 -8.48 9.46
C GLU A 115 15.55 -8.54 8.92
N ASP A 116 16.25 -7.41 8.89
CA ASP A 116 17.68 -7.38 8.53
C ASP A 116 18.58 -7.65 9.75
N GLU A 117 19.89 -7.69 9.54
CA GLU A 117 20.89 -7.98 10.58
C GLU A 117 20.87 -6.97 11.75
N ASP A 118 20.38 -5.75 11.51
CA ASP A 118 20.26 -4.69 12.51
C ASP A 118 18.92 -4.73 13.27
N GLY A 119 18.05 -5.70 12.94
CA GLY A 119 16.71 -5.84 13.53
C GLY A 119 15.63 -4.97 12.86
N ASP A 120 15.92 -4.38 11.70
CA ASP A 120 14.97 -3.52 11.00
C ASP A 120 14.08 -4.30 10.04
N LEU A 121 12.78 -4.00 10.03
CA LEU A 121 11.87 -4.53 9.01
C LEU A 121 12.15 -3.90 7.63
N ARG A 122 12.68 -4.71 6.72
CA ARG A 122 12.92 -4.39 5.31
C ARG A 122 11.85 -5.02 4.42
N THR A 123 11.77 -4.50 3.21
CA THR A 123 10.85 -5.02 2.21
C THR A 123 11.48 -5.05 0.84
N ASP A 124 11.32 -6.18 0.16
CA ASP A 124 11.57 -6.33 -1.27
C ASP A 124 10.22 -6.45 -1.98
N HIS A 125 9.86 -5.41 -2.71
CA HIS A 125 8.61 -5.37 -3.46
C HIS A 125 8.91 -5.39 -4.95
N VAL A 126 8.50 -6.47 -5.62
CA VAL A 126 8.75 -6.70 -7.04
C VAL A 126 7.43 -6.79 -7.79
N LEU A 127 7.30 -6.00 -8.86
CA LEU A 127 6.24 -6.17 -9.85
C LEU A 127 6.85 -6.60 -11.18
N THR A 128 6.28 -7.64 -11.78
CA THR A 128 6.63 -8.11 -13.12
C THR A 128 5.43 -8.07 -14.05
N LEU A 129 5.71 -7.84 -15.33
CA LEU A 129 4.75 -7.89 -16.41
C LEU A 129 5.37 -8.68 -17.58
N TRP A 130 4.69 -9.73 -18.05
CA TRP A 130 5.24 -10.68 -19.04
C TRP A 130 6.61 -11.25 -18.62
N ARG A 131 6.78 -11.55 -17.32
CA ARG A 131 8.05 -12.01 -16.72
C ARG A 131 9.21 -10.99 -16.79
N ARG A 132 8.96 -9.76 -17.23
CA ARG A 132 9.92 -8.66 -17.17
C ARG A 132 9.64 -7.85 -15.92
N ARG A 133 10.69 -7.48 -15.18
CA ARG A 133 10.58 -6.62 -14.01
C ARG A 133 10.19 -5.21 -14.43
N VAL A 134 9.05 -4.74 -13.93
CA VAL A 134 8.56 -3.37 -14.16
C VAL A 134 9.15 -2.43 -13.13
N PHE A 135 9.13 -2.84 -11.86
CA PHE A 135 9.83 -2.15 -10.80
C PHE A 135 10.29 -3.10 -9.70
N THR A 136 11.25 -2.61 -8.92
CA THR A 136 11.57 -3.11 -7.59
C THR A 136 11.62 -1.92 -6.64
N LEU A 137 10.96 -2.05 -5.50
CA LEU A 137 11.04 -1.10 -4.41
C LEU A 137 11.69 -1.78 -3.22
N HIS A 138 12.68 -1.10 -2.64
CA HIS A 138 13.25 -1.46 -1.37
C HIS A 138 12.88 -0.37 -0.37
N TYR A 139 12.23 -0.75 0.73
CA TYR A 139 11.87 0.20 1.78
C TYR A 139 11.93 -0.45 3.15
N ARG A 140 12.04 0.41 4.17
CA ARG A 140 12.00 0.01 5.58
C ARG A 140 10.63 0.32 6.16
N ILE A 141 10.07 -0.60 6.91
CA ILE A 141 8.86 -0.39 7.71
C ILE A 141 9.30 0.07 9.10
N ARG A 142 8.65 1.12 9.61
CA ARG A 142 8.83 1.61 10.97
C ARG A 142 7.47 1.80 11.64
N PRO A 143 7.39 1.64 12.97
CA PRO A 143 6.21 2.02 13.74
C PRO A 143 5.77 3.45 13.44
N ALA A 144 4.46 3.68 13.42
CA ALA A 144 3.90 5.00 13.14
C ALA A 144 4.30 6.06 14.20
N ALA A 145 4.53 5.65 15.45
CA ALA A 145 4.96 6.54 16.55
C ALA A 145 6.31 7.21 16.26
N GLU A 146 7.29 6.45 15.74
CA GLU A 146 8.63 6.96 15.38
C GLU A 146 8.60 7.97 14.22
N ARG A 147 7.52 7.99 13.43
CA ARG A 147 7.35 8.93 12.32
C ARG A 147 6.98 10.34 12.79
N VAL A 148 6.29 10.44 13.94
CA VAL A 148 5.87 11.71 14.54
C VAL A 148 7.07 12.41 15.17
N GLU A 149 7.93 11.66 15.88
CA GLU A 149 9.12 12.20 16.57
C GLU A 149 10.10 12.87 15.60
N ARG A 150 10.45 12.23 14.48
CA ARG A 150 11.37 12.84 13.49
C ARG A 150 10.78 14.02 12.71
N GLN A 151 9.45 14.10 12.57
CA GLN A 151 8.81 15.27 11.97
C GLN A 151 8.83 16.47 12.92
N GLY A 152 8.78 16.23 14.24
CA GLY A 152 8.99 17.26 15.27
C GLY A 152 10.43 17.78 15.33
N GLU A 153 11.43 16.89 15.22
CA GLU A 153 12.85 17.28 15.25
C GLU A 153 13.26 18.17 14.06
N ARG A 154 12.72 17.91 12.86
CA ARG A 154 12.98 18.75 11.66
C ARG A 154 12.33 20.14 11.70
N GLN A 155 11.55 20.48 12.73
CA GLN A 155 10.90 21.79 12.88
C GLN A 155 11.57 22.72 13.90
N THR A 156 12.71 22.34 14.50
CA THR A 156 13.48 23.29 15.32
C THR A 156 14.07 24.39 14.42
N PRO A 157 13.73 25.68 14.60
CA PRO A 157 14.37 26.74 13.85
C PRO A 157 15.82 26.87 14.32
N HIS A 158 16.74 26.99 13.37
CA HIS A 158 18.10 27.45 13.65
C HIS A 158 18.03 28.75 14.48
N PRO A 159 18.74 28.86 15.63
CA PRO A 159 18.80 30.10 16.37
C PRO A 159 19.47 31.16 15.50
N GLY A 160 18.69 32.17 15.11
CA GLY A 160 19.15 33.27 14.28
C GLY A 160 20.30 34.04 14.94
N THR A 161 21.29 34.35 14.12
CA THR A 161 22.37 35.30 14.39
C THR A 161 21.81 36.60 14.98
N ARG A 162 22.14 36.90 16.24
CA ARG A 162 21.97 38.24 16.80
C ARG A 162 23.01 39.15 16.15
N SER A 163 22.61 39.93 15.16
CA SER A 163 23.36 41.12 14.75
C SER A 163 22.97 42.26 15.68
N GLY A 164 23.92 42.69 16.52
CA GLY A 164 23.80 43.92 17.27
C GLY A 164 23.92 45.12 16.34
N LEU A 165 22.96 46.05 16.42
CA LEU A 165 23.19 47.45 16.11
C LEU A 165 23.00 48.22 17.41
N GLN A 166 24.10 48.74 17.94
CA GLN A 166 24.08 49.88 18.84
C GLN A 166 23.82 51.13 18.02
N SER A 167 22.89 51.98 18.46
CA SER A 167 22.83 53.38 18.07
C SER A 167 22.11 54.16 19.17
N THR A 168 22.88 54.86 20.00
CA THR A 168 22.45 56.09 20.67
C THR A 168 23.52 57.13 20.48
N ALA A 169 23.06 58.38 20.37
CA ALA A 169 23.76 59.63 20.11
C ALA A 169 25.12 59.82 20.82
#